data_AF-A0A821S5K8-F1
#
_entry.id   AF-A0A821S5K8-F1
#
_cell.length_a   1.000
_cell.length_b   1.000
_cell.length_c   1.000
_cell.angle_alpha   90.00
_cell.angle_beta   90.00
_cell.angle_gamma   90.00
#
_symmetry.space_group_name_H-M   'P 1'
#
loop_
_entity.id
_entity.type
_entity.pdbx_description
1 polymer ?
#
loop_
_entity_poly.entity_id
_entity_poly.type
_entity_poly.pdbx_seq_one_letter_code
_entity_poly.pdbx_strand_id
1 'polypeptide(L)'
;MSAGERSEMAERGGKPVDLDTILVDEVGQFGAYQITTLLLAALPVIFSAFASGEYIFTTARVPSRCVIPQCDTATPEYAPSWILNAVPGTSVTNFDNCARYVNSSVQVATEAQCPAEWFDRSRTESCQGYVYENMLSVVYDFDMACDEWRRSLIGTIRTVGTLLVLPITGYVSDRWGRRVALTLNAFNTGWIGLVRSFVHSYEWFLALEVLESTVGAGAYSSCYILVTELVGPGYRVIAGATMSTMFALGQVFLGLIAWGVPSWRPLTQVIYAPQLLVVTYFWILSESVRWLLSKGKFEEAEDILKKVAKRNRRELSDKSLEALRESAEREKLTPPPAEAWLPLQVLRSRVILSRCLVAPVWWITNTLVYYGMSINAVNLSGNRYLNYVSVAAVEIPGYWTAILLLDRVGRKPVLIVAYTFCAACQFTFAFLPEDAGSGASLAVYLLGKYSIAVVMTSVYVYTAELFPTRHRHSLFAFASMVGRLGSITAPLTPALAQEVWEPFPSVLFGSFALASAALILTTPETLGTTLPDTMADAENLATKR
;
A
#
# COMPACT_ATOMS: atom_id res chain seq x y z
N MET A 1 0.36 34.06 -36.08
CA MET A 1 0.84 35.25 -35.37
C MET A 1 2.13 35.75 -36.00
N SER A 2 2.16 37.02 -36.37
CA SER A 2 3.35 37.70 -36.88
C SER A 2 4.41 37.82 -35.77
N ALA A 3 5.68 37.98 -36.13
CA ALA A 3 6.74 38.22 -35.16
C ALA A 3 6.54 39.51 -34.34
N GLY A 4 5.77 40.47 -34.87
CA GLY A 4 5.37 41.70 -34.17
C GLY A 4 4.35 41.46 -33.06
N GLU A 5 3.38 40.57 -33.27
CA GLU A 5 2.38 40.21 -32.25
C GLU A 5 3.01 39.43 -31.07
N ARG A 6 4.13 38.72 -31.31
CA ARG A 6 4.92 38.07 -30.24
C ARG A 6 5.69 39.07 -29.39
N SER A 7 6.07 40.22 -29.97
CA SER A 7 6.82 41.29 -29.30
C SER A 7 5.91 42.13 -28.40
N GLU A 8 4.73 42.51 -28.89
CA GLU A 8 3.77 43.29 -28.08
C GLU A 8 3.21 42.49 -26.89
N MET A 9 3.06 41.17 -27.03
CA MET A 9 2.66 40.31 -25.92
C MET A 9 3.79 40.17 -24.88
N ALA A 10 5.06 40.31 -25.27
CA ALA A 10 6.20 40.26 -24.35
C ALA A 10 6.36 41.55 -23.50
N GLU A 11 5.85 42.69 -23.97
CA GLU A 11 5.95 44.00 -23.28
C GLU A 11 4.82 44.30 -22.29
N ARG A 12 3.71 43.53 -22.29
CA ARG A 12 2.71 43.57 -21.20
C ARG A 12 3.23 42.81 -19.97
N GLY A 13 4.24 43.39 -19.33
CA GLY A 13 4.95 42.86 -18.16
C GLY A 13 4.12 42.88 -16.87
N GLY A 14 3.12 42.00 -16.77
CA GLY A 14 2.67 41.48 -15.48
C GLY A 14 3.63 40.39 -15.02
N LYS A 15 3.94 40.31 -13.71
CA LYS A 15 4.62 39.12 -13.16
C LYS A 15 3.83 37.88 -13.60
N PRO A 16 4.47 36.78 -14.05
CA PRO A 16 3.75 35.57 -14.40
C PRO A 16 2.99 35.09 -13.17
N VAL A 17 1.67 35.11 -13.24
CA VAL A 17 0.79 34.62 -12.18
C VAL A 17 0.62 33.12 -12.40
N ASP A 18 1.18 32.34 -11.49
CA ASP A 18 0.95 30.89 -11.42
C ASP A 18 -0.30 30.60 -10.57
N LEU A 19 -0.91 29.44 -10.78
CA LEU A 19 -2.01 28.95 -9.97
C LEU A 19 -1.66 28.96 -8.48
N ASP A 20 -0.42 28.58 -8.15
CA ASP A 20 0.07 28.56 -6.77
C ASP A 20 0.07 29.98 -6.16
N THR A 21 0.34 31.03 -6.95
CA THR A 21 0.23 32.44 -6.52
C THR A 21 -1.22 32.80 -6.18
N ILE A 22 -2.18 32.44 -7.02
CA ILE A 22 -3.61 32.71 -6.78
C ILE A 22 -4.12 31.95 -5.54
N LEU A 23 -3.68 30.71 -5.35
CA LEU A 23 -4.01 29.93 -4.15
C LEU A 23 -3.43 30.55 -2.88
N VAL A 24 -2.25 31.18 -2.96
CA VAL A 24 -1.59 31.81 -1.82
C VAL A 24 -2.21 33.16 -1.49
N ASP A 25 -2.33 34.04 -2.49
CA ASP A 25 -2.56 35.46 -2.30
C ASP A 25 -4.05 35.83 -2.34
N GLU A 26 -4.88 35.09 -3.09
CA GLU A 26 -6.27 35.48 -3.36
C GLU A 26 -7.26 34.48 -2.76
N VAL A 27 -7.19 33.21 -3.15
CA VAL A 27 -8.23 32.21 -2.84
C VAL A 27 -8.04 31.57 -1.46
N GLY A 28 -6.82 31.62 -0.93
CA GLY A 28 -6.43 31.07 0.37
C GLY A 28 -5.93 29.64 0.30
N GLN A 29 -4.79 29.37 0.95
CA GLN A 29 -4.03 28.12 0.84
C GLN A 29 -4.75 26.89 1.42
N PHE A 30 -5.57 27.08 2.48
CA PHE A 30 -6.25 26.01 3.20
C PHE A 30 -7.53 26.51 3.89
N GLY A 31 -8.53 26.87 3.08
CA GLY A 31 -9.82 27.38 3.56
C GLY A 31 -10.90 26.31 3.72
N ALA A 32 -12.13 26.75 3.99
CA ALA A 32 -13.28 25.87 4.23
C ALA A 32 -13.59 24.95 3.04
N TYR A 33 -13.34 25.41 1.81
CA TYR A 33 -13.53 24.58 0.61
C TYR A 33 -12.53 23.42 0.55
N GLN A 34 -11.25 23.71 0.81
CA GLN A 34 -10.20 22.69 0.87
C GLN A 34 -10.45 21.67 1.97
N ILE A 35 -10.83 22.12 3.17
CA ILE A 35 -11.19 21.24 4.29
C ILE A 35 -12.38 20.35 3.93
N THR A 36 -13.43 20.91 3.32
CA THR A 36 -14.59 20.11 2.88
C THR A 36 -14.18 19.05 1.86
N THR A 37 -13.31 19.42 0.91
CA THR A 37 -12.80 18.49 -0.11
C THR A 37 -11.96 17.38 0.52
N LEU A 38 -11.11 17.71 1.51
CA LEU A 38 -10.30 16.75 2.25
C LEU A 38 -11.17 15.77 3.07
N LEU A 39 -12.24 16.27 3.70
CA LEU A 39 -13.20 15.42 4.41
C LEU A 39 -13.97 14.49 3.46
N LEU A 40 -14.37 14.99 2.28
CA LEU A 40 -14.98 14.14 1.25
C LEU A 40 -14.01 13.07 0.75
N ALA A 41 -12.73 13.44 0.54
CA ALA A 41 -11.66 12.54 0.11
C ALA A 41 -11.38 11.40 1.10
N ALA A 42 -11.74 11.55 2.38
CA ALA A 42 -11.56 10.52 3.40
C ALA A 42 -12.22 9.19 3.03
N LEU A 43 -13.45 9.25 2.51
CA LEU A 43 -14.23 8.04 2.24
C LEU A 43 -13.65 7.20 1.10
N PRO A 44 -13.32 7.74 -0.10
CA PRO A 44 -12.62 6.98 -1.14
C PRO A 44 -11.26 6.42 -0.69
N VAL A 45 -10.53 7.13 0.17
CA VAL A 45 -9.24 6.68 0.71
C VAL A 45 -9.44 5.49 1.65
N ILE A 46 -10.42 5.56 2.55
CA ILE A 46 -10.78 4.45 3.44
C ILE A 46 -11.18 3.21 2.63
N PHE A 47 -12.00 3.39 1.60
CA PHE A 47 -12.39 2.27 0.72
C PHE A 47 -11.21 1.69 -0.07
N SER A 48 -10.26 2.52 -0.49
CA SER A 48 -9.01 2.03 -1.10
C SER A 48 -8.21 1.17 -0.12
N ALA A 49 -8.22 1.49 1.17
CA ALA A 49 -7.60 0.66 2.21
C ALA A 49 -8.31 -0.68 2.39
N PHE A 50 -9.65 -0.70 2.32
CA PHE A 50 -10.44 -1.94 2.36
C PHE A 50 -10.06 -2.86 1.21
N ALA A 51 -10.07 -2.35 -0.02
CA ALA A 51 -9.67 -3.11 -1.18
C ALA A 51 -8.22 -3.62 -1.00
N SER A 52 -7.28 -2.78 -0.59
CA SER A 52 -5.88 -3.20 -0.41
C SER A 52 -5.70 -4.32 0.62
N GLY A 53 -6.43 -4.29 1.74
CA GLY A 53 -6.22 -5.20 2.86
C GLY A 53 -7.13 -6.43 2.93
N GLU A 54 -8.25 -6.49 2.20
CA GLU A 54 -9.28 -7.51 2.43
C GLU A 54 -8.76 -8.95 2.25
N TYR A 55 -7.90 -9.19 1.26
CA TYR A 55 -7.38 -10.53 1.00
C TYR A 55 -6.69 -11.16 2.22
N ILE A 56 -6.12 -10.34 3.13
CA ILE A 56 -5.47 -10.79 4.37
C ILE A 56 -6.46 -11.57 5.26
N PHE A 57 -7.74 -11.18 5.26
CA PHE A 57 -8.79 -11.85 6.02
C PHE A 57 -9.49 -12.95 5.21
N THR A 58 -9.79 -12.71 3.94
CA THR A 58 -10.50 -13.72 3.12
C THR A 58 -9.66 -14.94 2.82
N THR A 59 -8.34 -14.79 2.80
CA THR A 59 -7.36 -15.88 2.63
C THR A 59 -6.70 -16.30 3.94
N ALA A 60 -7.28 -15.91 5.08
CA ALA A 60 -6.75 -16.29 6.38
C ALA A 60 -6.68 -17.82 6.51
N ARG A 61 -5.60 -18.31 7.13
CA ARG A 61 -5.42 -19.74 7.39
C ARG A 61 -6.57 -20.26 8.25
N VAL A 62 -7.09 -21.42 7.85
CA VAL A 62 -8.07 -22.18 8.63
C VAL A 62 -7.35 -23.39 9.20
N PRO A 63 -7.35 -23.57 10.53
CA PRO A 63 -6.85 -24.79 11.14
C PRO A 63 -7.54 -26.00 10.52
N SER A 64 -6.74 -26.99 10.10
CA SER A 64 -7.18 -28.15 9.35
C SER A 64 -6.43 -29.38 9.83
N ARG A 65 -7.04 -30.56 9.71
CA ARG A 65 -6.38 -31.83 9.98
C ARG A 65 -6.57 -32.79 8.82
N CYS A 66 -5.73 -33.82 8.74
CA CYS A 66 -5.98 -34.91 7.80
C CYS A 66 -7.30 -35.62 8.12
N VAL A 67 -8.02 -36.03 7.08
CA VAL A 67 -9.06 -37.07 7.17
C VAL A 67 -8.38 -38.41 7.49
N ILE A 68 -8.93 -39.14 8.44
CA ILE A 68 -8.46 -40.44 8.90
C ILE A 68 -9.56 -41.46 8.58
N PRO A 69 -9.53 -42.13 7.41
CA PRO A 69 -10.59 -43.04 6.97
C PRO A 69 -10.88 -44.19 7.95
N GLN A 70 -9.90 -44.56 8.76
CA GLN A 70 -10.01 -45.60 9.78
C GLN A 70 -10.87 -45.15 10.96
N CYS A 71 -10.97 -43.86 11.25
CA CYS A 71 -11.55 -43.35 12.51
C CYS A 71 -12.65 -42.32 12.31
N ASP A 72 -12.64 -41.60 11.18
CA ASP A 72 -13.64 -40.60 10.86
C ASP A 72 -14.99 -41.24 10.52
N THR A 73 -16.05 -40.65 11.05
CA THR A 73 -17.43 -41.01 10.71
C THR A 73 -17.89 -40.25 9.47
N ALA A 74 -19.15 -40.45 9.06
CA ALA A 74 -19.75 -39.70 7.96
C ALA A 74 -19.69 -38.16 8.15
N THR A 75 -19.61 -37.68 9.39
CA THR A 75 -19.45 -36.27 9.75
C THR A 75 -18.23 -36.11 10.67
N PRO A 76 -17.03 -35.90 10.11
CA PRO A 76 -15.81 -35.84 10.90
C PRO A 76 -15.77 -34.60 11.80
N GLU A 77 -15.40 -34.79 13.07
CA GLU A 77 -15.19 -33.72 14.05
C GLU A 77 -13.79 -33.13 13.89
N TYR A 78 -13.60 -31.81 13.98
CA TYR A 78 -12.27 -31.21 13.79
C TYR A 78 -11.22 -31.69 14.81
N ALA A 79 -11.55 -31.75 16.10
CA ALA A 79 -10.61 -32.08 17.17
C ALA A 79 -11.13 -33.22 18.07
N PRO A 80 -11.20 -34.46 17.55
CA PRO A 80 -11.68 -35.60 18.33
C PRO A 80 -10.66 -35.97 19.42
N SER A 81 -11.12 -36.61 20.49
CA SER A 81 -10.26 -37.01 21.63
C SER A 81 -9.12 -37.94 21.25
N TRP A 82 -9.25 -38.67 20.14
CA TRP A 82 -8.26 -39.61 19.63
C TRP A 82 -7.26 -39.00 18.64
N ILE A 83 -7.32 -37.70 18.34
CA ILE A 83 -6.52 -37.08 17.24
C ILE A 83 -5.02 -37.35 17.35
N LEU A 84 -4.46 -37.31 18.56
CA LEU A 84 -3.03 -37.53 18.83
C LEU A 84 -2.58 -38.98 18.58
N ASN A 85 -3.51 -39.92 18.42
CA ASN A 85 -3.20 -41.28 18.03
C ASN A 85 -2.87 -41.38 16.53
N ALA A 86 -3.49 -40.54 15.71
CA ALA A 86 -3.44 -40.61 14.24
C ALA A 86 -2.63 -39.46 13.61
N VAL A 87 -2.47 -38.35 14.31
CA VAL A 87 -1.80 -37.14 13.84
C VAL A 87 -0.71 -36.72 14.84
N PRO A 88 0.51 -36.37 14.40
CA PRO A 88 1.55 -35.86 15.28
C PRO A 88 1.10 -34.59 16.01
N GLY A 89 1.37 -34.47 17.31
CA GLY A 89 0.98 -33.28 18.05
C GLY A 89 1.39 -33.32 19.52
N THR A 90 1.26 -32.18 20.17
CA THR A 90 1.52 -32.01 21.62
C THR A 90 0.23 -32.02 22.43
N SER A 91 -0.88 -31.56 21.85
CA SER A 91 -2.19 -31.54 22.50
C SER A 91 -3.33 -31.61 21.48
N VAL A 92 -4.56 -31.84 21.95
CA VAL A 92 -5.77 -31.82 21.13
C VAL A 92 -6.04 -30.42 20.52
N THR A 93 -5.32 -29.39 20.95
CA THR A 93 -5.39 -28.04 20.37
C THR A 93 -4.15 -27.68 19.55
N ASN A 94 -3.11 -28.52 19.57
CA ASN A 94 -1.83 -28.27 18.90
C ASN A 94 -1.29 -29.56 18.30
N PHE A 95 -1.72 -29.84 17.08
CA PHE A 95 -1.32 -30.98 16.27
C PHE A 95 -0.96 -30.53 14.85
N ASP A 96 -0.26 -31.38 14.11
CA ASP A 96 0.16 -31.13 12.74
C ASP A 96 -1.07 -31.05 11.80
N ASN A 97 -1.12 -30.01 10.98
CA ASN A 97 -2.25 -29.79 10.09
C ASN A 97 -2.13 -30.58 8.77
N CYS A 98 -0.92 -31.00 8.40
CA CYS A 98 -0.58 -31.43 7.04
C CYS A 98 0.01 -32.83 6.95
N ALA A 99 0.37 -33.44 8.08
CA ALA A 99 0.88 -34.80 8.15
C ALA A 99 0.03 -35.68 9.08
N ARG A 100 -0.07 -36.97 8.75
CA ARG A 100 -0.64 -38.01 9.63
C ARG A 100 0.31 -39.18 9.77
N TYR A 101 0.11 -40.00 10.79
CA TYR A 101 0.84 -41.26 10.93
C TYR A 101 0.40 -42.29 9.89
N VAL A 102 1.34 -43.11 9.43
CA VAL A 102 1.09 -44.16 8.44
C VAL A 102 0.22 -45.25 9.06
N ASN A 103 -0.69 -45.82 8.26
CA ASN A 103 -1.51 -46.94 8.71
C ASN A 103 -0.67 -48.22 8.90
N SER A 104 -0.77 -48.83 10.08
CA SER A 104 -0.09 -50.08 10.46
C SER A 104 -0.96 -51.32 10.22
N SER A 105 -2.29 -51.18 10.15
CA SER A 105 -3.21 -52.33 10.07
C SER A 105 -4.43 -52.14 9.15
N VAL A 106 -4.85 -53.22 8.49
CA VAL A 106 -6.07 -53.26 7.67
C VAL A 106 -7.21 -53.79 8.55
N GLN A 107 -7.79 -52.96 9.41
CA GLN A 107 -9.10 -53.25 9.99
C GLN A 107 -10.00 -52.01 9.94
N VAL A 108 -11.25 -52.22 9.52
CA VAL A 108 -12.30 -51.20 9.41
C VAL A 108 -12.89 -50.99 10.81
N ALA A 109 -12.94 -49.75 11.28
CA ALA A 109 -13.42 -49.44 12.62
C ALA A 109 -14.89 -49.81 12.84
N THR A 110 -15.14 -50.43 13.99
CA THR A 110 -16.41 -50.34 14.71
C THR A 110 -16.48 -49.02 15.48
N GLU A 111 -17.65 -48.39 15.45
CA GLU A 111 -17.89 -47.06 16.03
C GLU A 111 -17.41 -46.94 17.49
N ALA A 112 -16.70 -45.84 17.78
CA ALA A 112 -16.35 -45.26 19.07
C ALA A 112 -14.92 -45.45 19.65
N GLN A 113 -14.00 -46.21 19.04
CA GLN A 113 -12.60 -46.23 19.51
C GLN A 113 -11.60 -46.22 18.34
N CYS A 114 -10.73 -45.20 18.30
CA CYS A 114 -9.61 -45.07 17.36
C CYS A 114 -8.28 -45.29 18.12
N PRO A 115 -7.84 -46.54 18.29
CA PRO A 115 -6.66 -46.87 19.08
C PRO A 115 -5.36 -46.48 18.35
N ALA A 116 -4.34 -46.12 19.13
CA ALA A 116 -3.02 -45.75 18.61
C ALA A 116 -2.30 -46.91 17.89
N GLU A 117 -2.67 -48.16 18.17
CA GLU A 117 -2.08 -49.35 17.55
C GLU A 117 -2.33 -49.45 16.05
N TRP A 118 -3.36 -48.75 15.54
CA TRP A 118 -3.64 -48.72 14.11
C TRP A 118 -2.63 -47.89 13.31
N PHE A 119 -1.79 -47.10 13.98
CA PHE A 119 -0.89 -46.16 13.33
C PHE A 119 0.56 -46.45 13.69
N ASP A 120 1.42 -46.49 12.67
CA ASP A 120 2.87 -46.50 12.85
C ASP A 120 3.34 -45.07 13.15
N ARG A 121 3.49 -44.77 14.45
CA ARG A 121 3.90 -43.45 14.92
C ARG A 121 5.37 -43.09 14.66
N SER A 122 6.14 -44.01 14.08
CA SER A 122 7.52 -43.73 13.66
C SER A 122 7.60 -43.10 12.27
N ARG A 123 6.53 -43.14 11.49
CA ARG A 123 6.48 -42.65 10.11
C ARG A 123 5.27 -41.77 9.88
N THR A 124 5.48 -40.67 9.16
CA THR A 124 4.41 -39.75 8.74
C THR A 124 4.24 -39.77 7.23
N GLU A 125 3.02 -39.47 6.78
CA GLU A 125 2.64 -39.29 5.39
C GLU A 125 1.76 -38.03 5.21
N SER A 126 1.67 -37.51 3.99
CA SER A 126 0.85 -36.35 3.66
C SER A 126 -0.66 -36.67 3.70
N CYS A 127 -1.48 -35.68 4.05
CA CYS A 127 -2.94 -35.84 4.00
C CYS A 127 -3.44 -36.10 2.57
N GLN A 128 -4.46 -36.96 2.43
CA GLN A 128 -5.19 -37.16 1.17
C GLN A 128 -6.48 -36.31 1.09
N GLY A 129 -6.93 -35.76 2.22
CA GLY A 129 -8.10 -34.91 2.35
C GLY A 129 -8.10 -34.24 3.72
N TYR A 130 -8.89 -33.18 3.86
CA TYR A 130 -8.83 -32.30 5.02
C TYR A 130 -10.18 -32.14 5.73
N VAL A 131 -10.13 -32.03 7.05
CA VAL A 131 -11.25 -31.60 7.90
C VAL A 131 -10.91 -30.21 8.43
N TYR A 132 -11.78 -29.25 8.16
CA TYR A 132 -11.58 -27.85 8.52
C TYR A 132 -12.29 -27.52 9.83
N GLU A 133 -11.68 -26.68 10.65
CA GLU A 133 -12.31 -26.16 11.87
C GLU A 133 -13.56 -25.33 11.57
N ASN A 134 -13.54 -24.57 10.48
CA ASN A 134 -14.63 -23.68 10.08
C ASN A 134 -14.67 -23.46 8.56
N MET A 135 -15.77 -22.87 8.08
CA MET A 135 -16.06 -22.64 6.65
C MET A 135 -15.97 -21.14 6.27
N LEU A 136 -15.22 -20.35 7.04
CA LEU A 136 -15.30 -18.87 6.97
C LEU A 136 -14.39 -18.26 5.90
N SER A 137 -13.41 -19.01 5.39
CA SER A 137 -12.33 -18.51 4.52
C SER A 137 -12.39 -19.12 3.13
N VAL A 138 -11.79 -18.42 2.16
CA VAL A 138 -11.56 -18.90 0.80
C VAL A 138 -10.75 -20.22 0.79
N VAL A 139 -9.95 -20.44 1.84
CA VAL A 139 -9.18 -21.67 2.04
C VAL A 139 -10.07 -22.92 2.12
N TYR A 140 -11.26 -22.81 2.70
CA TYR A 140 -12.24 -23.89 2.76
C TYR A 140 -12.90 -24.11 1.40
N ASP A 141 -13.41 -23.04 0.78
CA ASP A 141 -14.16 -23.11 -0.49
C ASP A 141 -13.34 -23.67 -1.65
N PHE A 142 -12.00 -23.53 -1.64
CA PHE A 142 -11.11 -23.99 -2.71
C PHE A 142 -10.14 -25.11 -2.28
N ASP A 143 -10.38 -25.74 -1.12
CA ASP A 143 -9.62 -26.87 -0.59
C ASP A 143 -8.09 -26.62 -0.54
N MET A 144 -7.69 -25.55 0.15
CA MET A 144 -6.29 -25.06 0.19
C MET A 144 -5.60 -25.22 1.56
N ALA A 145 -6.00 -26.20 2.38
CA ALA A 145 -5.53 -26.35 3.76
C ALA A 145 -4.01 -26.25 3.90
N CYS A 146 -3.28 -27.12 3.19
CA CYS A 146 -1.82 -27.19 3.22
C CYS A 146 -1.16 -26.66 1.95
N ASP A 147 -1.92 -25.98 1.09
CA ASP A 147 -1.39 -25.37 -0.14
C ASP A 147 -1.16 -23.88 0.08
N GLU A 148 -0.11 -23.58 0.84
CA GLU A 148 0.28 -22.21 1.14
C GLU A 148 0.69 -21.42 -0.11
N TRP A 149 1.24 -22.09 -1.12
CA TRP A 149 1.62 -21.42 -2.37
C TRP A 149 0.40 -20.91 -3.12
N ARG A 150 -0.66 -21.71 -3.29
CA ARG A 150 -1.91 -21.25 -3.91
C ARG A 150 -2.60 -20.17 -3.08
N ARG A 151 -2.54 -20.25 -1.75
CA ARG A 151 -3.10 -19.23 -0.85
C ARG A 151 -2.36 -17.90 -0.97
N SER A 152 -1.03 -17.91 -0.85
CA SER A 152 -0.17 -16.74 -0.97
C SER A 152 -0.20 -16.10 -2.35
N LEU A 153 -0.39 -16.91 -3.41
CA LEU A 153 -0.49 -16.43 -4.79
C LEU A 153 -1.60 -15.40 -4.98
N ILE A 154 -2.72 -15.52 -4.25
CA ILE A 154 -3.85 -14.58 -4.30
C ILE A 154 -3.38 -13.15 -4.02
N GLY A 155 -2.66 -12.96 -2.91
CA GLY A 155 -2.13 -11.64 -2.53
C GLY A 155 -1.07 -11.12 -3.50
N THR A 156 -0.22 -12.01 -4.02
CA THR A 156 0.82 -11.66 -5.01
C THR A 156 0.21 -11.19 -6.32
N ILE A 157 -0.75 -11.94 -6.89
CA ILE A 157 -1.45 -11.59 -8.13
C ILE A 157 -2.23 -10.28 -7.96
N ARG A 158 -2.92 -10.10 -6.82
CA ARG A 158 -3.56 -8.83 -6.48
C ARG A 158 -2.58 -7.66 -6.54
N THR A 159 -1.40 -7.83 -5.95
CA THR A 159 -0.37 -6.78 -5.92
C THR A 159 0.22 -6.50 -7.30
N VAL A 160 0.34 -7.52 -8.16
CA VAL A 160 0.71 -7.33 -9.58
C VAL A 160 -0.31 -6.45 -10.29
N GLY A 161 -1.61 -6.65 -10.08
CA GLY A 161 -2.61 -5.76 -10.69
C GLY A 161 -2.51 -4.30 -10.17
N THR A 162 -2.22 -4.10 -8.89
CA THR A 162 -1.92 -2.76 -8.33
C THR A 162 -0.66 -2.11 -8.94
N LEU A 163 0.27 -2.88 -9.52
CA LEU A 163 1.37 -2.34 -10.31
C LEU A 163 0.88 -1.79 -11.66
N LEU A 164 0.00 -2.54 -12.31
CA LEU A 164 -0.53 -2.24 -13.64
C LEU A 164 -1.53 -1.08 -13.63
N VAL A 165 -2.21 -0.83 -12.50
CA VAL A 165 -3.22 0.24 -12.39
C VAL A 165 -2.62 1.64 -12.51
N LEU A 166 -1.37 1.86 -12.09
CA LEU A 166 -0.75 3.19 -12.06
C LEU A 166 -0.61 3.80 -13.46
N PRO A 167 -0.03 3.13 -14.48
CA PRO A 167 0.01 3.67 -15.84
C PRO A 167 -1.38 3.83 -16.45
N ILE A 168 -2.30 2.90 -16.18
CA ILE A 168 -3.68 2.95 -16.72
C ILE A 168 -4.42 4.16 -16.13
N THR A 169 -4.42 4.30 -14.81
CA THR A 169 -5.07 5.41 -14.10
C THR A 169 -4.40 6.74 -14.41
N GLY A 170 -3.07 6.77 -14.55
CA GLY A 170 -2.34 7.97 -14.98
C GLY A 170 -2.80 8.43 -16.37
N TYR A 171 -2.85 7.52 -17.34
CA TYR A 171 -3.37 7.81 -18.68
C TYR A 171 -4.82 8.34 -18.63
N VAL A 172 -5.69 7.68 -17.86
CA VAL A 172 -7.09 8.10 -17.73
C VAL A 172 -7.21 9.47 -17.07
N SER A 173 -6.47 9.70 -15.97
CA SER A 173 -6.46 10.95 -15.20
C SER A 173 -5.96 12.13 -16.01
N ASP A 174 -4.93 11.92 -16.84
CA ASP A 174 -4.40 12.97 -17.69
C ASP A 174 -5.26 13.22 -18.93
N ARG A 175 -5.95 12.20 -19.46
CA ARG A 175 -6.77 12.34 -20.66
C ARG A 175 -8.17 12.87 -20.39
N TRP A 176 -8.82 12.42 -19.32
CA TRP A 176 -10.21 12.70 -19.01
C TRP A 176 -10.43 13.43 -17.67
N GLY A 177 -9.41 13.55 -16.84
CA GLY A 177 -9.46 14.32 -15.58
C GLY A 177 -9.38 13.44 -14.34
N ARG A 178 -9.01 14.06 -13.21
CA ARG A 178 -8.72 13.38 -11.94
C ARG A 178 -10.01 12.85 -11.33
N ARG A 179 -11.11 13.61 -11.45
CA ARG A 179 -12.44 13.20 -10.97
C ARG A 179 -13.00 12.00 -11.75
N VAL A 180 -12.80 11.98 -13.06
CA VAL A 180 -13.18 10.85 -13.92
C VAL A 180 -12.39 9.60 -13.53
N ALA A 181 -11.07 9.74 -13.37
CA ALA A 181 -10.22 8.62 -12.94
C ALA A 181 -10.64 8.05 -11.58
N LEU A 182 -10.91 8.90 -10.59
CA LEU A 182 -11.37 8.48 -9.26
C LEU A 182 -12.68 7.67 -9.33
N THR A 183 -13.68 8.19 -10.05
CA THR A 183 -15.01 7.59 -10.11
C THR A 183 -15.03 6.27 -10.90
N LEU A 184 -14.27 6.19 -12.00
CA LEU A 184 -14.09 4.94 -12.75
C LEU A 184 -13.39 3.87 -11.91
N ASN A 185 -12.30 4.23 -11.22
CA ASN A 185 -11.60 3.30 -10.34
C ASN A 185 -12.52 2.78 -9.22
N ALA A 186 -13.23 3.68 -8.53
CA ALA A 186 -14.12 3.29 -7.44
C ALA A 186 -15.30 2.42 -7.92
N PHE A 187 -15.86 2.72 -9.10
CA PHE A 187 -16.88 1.87 -9.73
C PHE A 187 -16.33 0.47 -9.96
N ASN A 188 -15.18 0.36 -10.64
CA ASN A 188 -14.54 -0.91 -10.96
C ASN A 188 -14.20 -1.73 -9.72
N THR A 189 -13.61 -1.12 -8.69
CA THR A 189 -13.37 -1.79 -7.41
C THR A 189 -14.66 -2.34 -6.82
N GLY A 190 -15.71 -1.51 -6.71
CA GLY A 190 -16.99 -1.90 -6.11
C GLY A 190 -17.67 -3.07 -6.81
N TRP A 191 -17.93 -2.98 -8.12
CA TRP A 191 -18.71 -4.02 -8.80
C TRP A 191 -17.92 -5.31 -9.01
N ILE A 192 -16.61 -5.24 -9.33
CA ILE A 192 -15.80 -6.45 -9.52
C ILE A 192 -15.64 -7.19 -8.19
N GLY A 193 -15.40 -6.46 -7.09
CA GLY A 193 -15.34 -7.03 -5.75
C GLY A 193 -16.64 -7.75 -5.36
N LEU A 194 -17.79 -7.17 -5.68
CA LEU A 194 -19.09 -7.83 -5.45
C LEU A 194 -19.25 -9.11 -6.27
N VAL A 195 -18.93 -9.08 -7.57
CA VAL A 195 -19.00 -10.27 -8.43
C VAL A 195 -18.09 -11.38 -7.92
N ARG A 196 -16.87 -11.03 -7.46
CA ARG A 196 -15.91 -11.99 -6.86
C ARG A 196 -16.49 -12.74 -5.67
N SER A 197 -17.34 -12.10 -4.85
CA SER A 197 -17.98 -12.74 -3.69
C SER A 197 -18.91 -13.90 -4.03
N PHE A 198 -19.37 -14.02 -5.29
CA PHE A 198 -20.28 -15.07 -5.76
C PHE A 198 -19.57 -16.20 -6.53
N VAL A 199 -18.25 -16.11 -6.71
CA VAL A 199 -17.49 -17.11 -7.45
C VAL A 199 -17.26 -18.37 -6.60
N HIS A 200 -17.27 -19.52 -7.26
CA HIS A 200 -17.04 -20.85 -6.65
C HIS A 200 -15.85 -21.59 -7.31
N SER A 201 -15.07 -20.90 -8.13
CA SER A 201 -13.88 -21.46 -8.79
C SER A 201 -12.66 -20.60 -8.47
N TYR A 202 -11.57 -21.26 -8.08
CA TYR A 202 -10.29 -20.62 -7.75
C TYR A 202 -9.75 -19.76 -8.90
N GLU A 203 -9.82 -20.26 -10.14
CA GLU A 203 -9.31 -19.54 -11.32
C GLU A 203 -10.06 -18.23 -11.58
N TRP A 204 -11.39 -18.26 -11.48
CA TRP A 204 -12.21 -17.06 -11.61
C TRP A 204 -12.00 -16.09 -10.44
N PHE A 205 -11.76 -16.62 -9.24
CA PHE A 205 -11.45 -15.79 -8.08
C PHE A 205 -10.13 -15.04 -8.30
N LEU A 206 -9.08 -15.72 -8.76
CA LEU A 206 -7.79 -15.12 -9.12
C LEU A 206 -7.91 -14.10 -10.27
N ALA A 207 -8.67 -14.45 -11.32
CA ALA A 207 -8.87 -13.57 -12.46
C ALA A 207 -9.57 -12.26 -12.07
N LEU A 208 -10.59 -12.34 -11.20
CA LEU A 208 -11.28 -11.16 -10.69
C LEU A 208 -10.42 -10.37 -9.70
N GLU A 209 -9.54 -11.05 -8.95
CA GLU A 209 -8.57 -10.39 -8.07
C GLU A 209 -7.63 -9.46 -8.84
N VAL A 210 -6.95 -10.00 -9.86
CA VAL A 210 -6.05 -9.18 -10.70
C VAL A 210 -6.80 -8.12 -11.48
N LEU A 211 -8.00 -8.44 -11.97
CA LEU A 211 -8.80 -7.50 -12.74
C LEU A 211 -9.22 -6.31 -11.88
N GLU A 212 -9.76 -6.58 -10.69
CA GLU A 212 -10.18 -5.56 -9.73
C GLU A 212 -9.01 -4.63 -9.39
N SER A 213 -7.87 -5.18 -8.99
CA SER A 213 -6.73 -4.34 -8.61
C SER A 213 -6.13 -3.58 -9.80
N THR A 214 -6.16 -4.15 -11.01
CA THR A 214 -5.65 -3.49 -12.23
C THR A 214 -6.51 -2.32 -12.70
N VAL A 215 -7.83 -2.37 -12.52
CA VAL A 215 -8.74 -1.32 -13.03
C VAL A 215 -9.40 -0.48 -11.94
N GLY A 216 -9.17 -0.81 -10.66
CA GLY A 216 -9.85 -0.21 -9.51
C GLY A 216 -8.92 0.40 -8.45
N ALA A 217 -7.71 -0.13 -8.24
CA ALA A 217 -6.82 0.32 -7.15
C ALA A 217 -6.23 1.75 -7.34
N GLY A 218 -6.54 2.45 -8.42
CA GLY A 218 -6.10 3.82 -8.70
C GLY A 218 -6.91 4.92 -8.03
N ALA A 219 -7.94 4.57 -7.23
CA ALA A 219 -8.77 5.54 -6.53
C ALA A 219 -7.97 6.41 -5.55
N TYR A 220 -7.09 5.80 -4.75
CA TYR A 220 -6.24 6.52 -3.79
C TYR A 220 -5.36 7.58 -4.48
N SER A 221 -4.65 7.19 -5.55
CA SER A 221 -3.74 8.10 -6.26
C SER A 221 -4.48 9.26 -6.93
N SER A 222 -5.62 8.97 -7.58
CA SER A 222 -6.48 9.99 -8.19
C SER A 222 -6.99 10.99 -7.16
N CYS A 223 -7.43 10.49 -6.01
CA CYS A 223 -7.91 11.33 -4.90
C CYS A 223 -6.79 12.18 -4.29
N TYR A 224 -5.61 11.58 -4.07
CA TYR A 224 -4.43 12.27 -3.56
C TYR A 224 -4.00 13.43 -4.47
N ILE A 225 -3.95 13.21 -5.78
CA ILE A 225 -3.59 14.26 -6.74
C ILE A 225 -4.63 15.38 -6.72
N LEU A 226 -5.93 15.04 -6.74
CA LEU A 226 -7.01 16.02 -6.70
C LEU A 226 -6.93 16.93 -5.47
N VAL A 227 -6.65 16.37 -4.30
CA VAL A 227 -6.51 17.14 -3.04
C VAL A 227 -5.25 17.99 -3.06
N THR A 228 -4.11 17.45 -3.49
CA THR A 228 -2.83 18.18 -3.47
C THR A 228 -2.72 19.28 -4.52
N GLU A 229 -3.43 19.14 -5.65
CA GLU A 229 -3.56 20.20 -6.67
C GLU A 229 -4.49 21.35 -6.22
N LEU A 230 -5.34 21.13 -5.20
CA LEU A 230 -6.29 22.12 -4.68
C LEU A 230 -5.74 22.94 -3.50
N VAL A 231 -4.86 22.35 -2.68
CA VAL A 231 -4.26 23.04 -1.52
C VAL A 231 -3.01 23.82 -1.92
N GLY A 232 -2.75 24.91 -1.20
CA GLY A 232 -1.56 25.72 -1.41
C GLY A 232 -0.26 24.95 -1.09
N PRO A 233 0.89 25.36 -1.65
CA PRO A 233 2.15 24.63 -1.54
C PRO A 233 2.58 24.30 -0.10
N GLY A 234 2.38 25.23 0.84
CA GLY A 234 2.75 25.05 2.25
C GLY A 234 1.95 23.97 3.00
N TYR A 235 0.77 23.60 2.50
CA TYR A 235 -0.12 22.62 3.14
C TYR A 235 -0.13 21.25 2.44
N ARG A 236 0.56 21.09 1.31
CA ARG A 236 0.61 19.83 0.55
C ARG A 236 1.14 18.66 1.37
N VAL A 237 2.15 18.89 2.20
CA VAL A 237 2.73 17.86 3.09
C VAL A 237 1.71 17.40 4.14
N ILE A 238 1.02 18.34 4.79
CA ILE A 238 0.00 18.05 5.81
C ILE A 238 -1.21 17.35 5.19
N ALA A 239 -1.65 17.80 4.01
CA ALA A 239 -2.72 17.15 3.27
C ALA A 239 -2.36 15.71 2.92
N GLY A 240 -1.13 15.47 2.43
CA GLY A 240 -0.65 14.12 2.14
C GLY A 240 -0.59 13.22 3.39
N ALA A 241 -0.07 13.75 4.50
CA ALA A 241 -0.03 13.05 5.79
C ALA A 241 -1.43 12.69 6.32
N THR A 242 -2.38 13.60 6.13
CA THR A 242 -3.78 13.39 6.50
C THR A 242 -4.41 12.27 5.67
N MET A 243 -4.14 12.24 4.36
CA MET A 243 -4.59 11.16 3.48
C MET A 243 -3.99 9.80 3.87
N SER A 244 -2.69 9.74 4.19
CA SER A 244 -2.06 8.52 4.71
C SER A 244 -2.68 8.08 6.04
N THR A 245 -3.00 9.02 6.93
CA THR A 245 -3.70 8.72 8.18
C THR A 245 -5.09 8.16 7.92
N MET A 246 -5.84 8.71 6.97
CA MET A 246 -7.15 8.20 6.56
C MET A 246 -7.07 6.78 5.98
N PHE A 247 -5.99 6.46 5.25
CA PHE A 247 -5.74 5.11 4.75
C PHE A 247 -5.49 4.12 5.89
N ALA A 248 -4.65 4.47 6.86
CA ALA A 248 -4.41 3.66 8.06
C ALA A 248 -5.68 3.47 8.91
N LEU A 249 -6.52 4.52 9.05
CA LEU A 249 -7.84 4.40 9.68
C LEU A 249 -8.76 3.46 8.91
N GLY A 250 -8.68 3.46 7.57
CA GLY A 250 -9.38 2.48 6.74
C GLY A 250 -8.92 1.04 7.01
N GLN A 251 -7.63 0.79 7.22
CA GLN A 251 -7.16 -0.53 7.64
C GLN A 251 -7.68 -0.91 9.03
N VAL A 252 -7.70 0.03 9.99
CA VAL A 252 -8.30 -0.20 11.32
C VAL A 252 -9.78 -0.59 11.18
N PHE A 253 -10.56 0.16 10.41
CA PHE A 253 -11.97 -0.17 10.17
C PHE A 253 -12.15 -1.51 9.46
N LEU A 254 -11.30 -1.85 8.49
CA LEU A 254 -11.33 -3.16 7.83
C LEU A 254 -11.17 -4.29 8.86
N GLY A 255 -10.18 -4.19 9.75
CA GLY A 255 -9.95 -5.20 10.79
C GLY A 255 -11.14 -5.35 11.74
N LEU A 256 -11.80 -4.24 12.11
CA LEU A 256 -13.00 -4.26 12.96
C LEU A 256 -14.21 -4.84 12.23
N ILE A 257 -14.41 -4.51 10.96
CA ILE A 257 -15.49 -5.07 10.13
C ILE A 257 -15.28 -6.57 9.93
N ALA A 258 -14.04 -7.00 9.64
CA ALA A 258 -13.68 -8.41 9.52
C ALA A 258 -13.93 -9.19 10.82
N TRP A 259 -13.76 -8.55 11.97
CA TRP A 259 -14.12 -9.16 13.26
C TRP A 259 -15.63 -9.32 13.43
N GLY A 260 -16.42 -8.33 13.01
CA GLY A 260 -17.88 -8.39 13.07
C GLY A 260 -18.52 -9.30 12.01
N VAL A 261 -17.85 -9.49 10.86
CA VAL A 261 -18.31 -10.30 9.73
C VAL A 261 -17.18 -11.24 9.27
N PRO A 262 -16.97 -12.37 9.97
CA PRO A 262 -15.81 -13.25 9.71
C PRO A 262 -15.90 -14.03 8.40
N SER A 263 -17.10 -14.33 7.93
CA SER A 263 -17.30 -15.09 6.69
C SER A 263 -16.86 -14.25 5.48
N TRP A 264 -16.00 -14.83 4.63
CA TRP A 264 -15.35 -14.09 3.55
C TRP A 264 -16.33 -13.51 2.52
N ARG A 265 -17.39 -14.23 2.13
CA ARG A 265 -18.35 -13.72 1.13
C ARG A 265 -19.15 -12.52 1.65
N PRO A 266 -19.82 -12.60 2.83
CA PRO A 266 -20.46 -11.42 3.42
C PRO A 266 -19.47 -10.28 3.71
N LEU A 267 -18.24 -10.59 4.15
CA LEU A 267 -17.20 -9.58 4.37
C LEU A 267 -16.93 -8.79 3.07
N THR A 268 -16.65 -9.48 1.97
CA THR A 268 -16.46 -8.88 0.65
C THR A 268 -17.66 -8.01 0.27
N GLN A 269 -18.89 -8.50 0.47
CA GLN A 269 -20.09 -7.73 0.13
C GLN A 269 -20.22 -6.43 0.93
N VAL A 270 -20.00 -6.51 2.25
CA VAL A 270 -20.11 -5.36 3.17
C VAL A 270 -19.07 -4.29 2.85
N ILE A 271 -17.84 -4.67 2.46
CA ILE A 271 -16.79 -3.68 2.18
C ILE A 271 -16.87 -3.09 0.77
N TYR A 272 -17.36 -3.84 -0.23
CA TYR A 272 -17.37 -3.40 -1.64
C TYR A 272 -18.68 -2.73 -2.04
N ALA A 273 -19.84 -3.12 -1.48
CA ALA A 273 -21.12 -2.49 -1.82
C ALA A 273 -21.16 -0.97 -1.55
N PRO A 274 -20.68 -0.47 -0.38
CA PRO A 274 -20.68 0.97 -0.10
C PRO A 274 -19.79 1.78 -1.05
N GLN A 275 -18.81 1.15 -1.70
CA GLN A 275 -17.87 1.85 -2.58
C GLN A 275 -18.55 2.35 -3.86
N LEU A 276 -19.64 1.73 -4.27
CA LEU A 276 -20.46 2.21 -5.39
C LEU A 276 -21.04 3.61 -5.12
N LEU A 277 -21.18 4.01 -3.85
CA LEU A 277 -21.58 5.38 -3.50
C LEU A 277 -20.56 6.42 -3.93
N VAL A 278 -19.28 6.06 -4.10
CA VAL A 278 -18.25 6.98 -4.59
C VAL A 278 -18.51 7.41 -6.03
N VAL A 279 -19.31 6.68 -6.81
CA VAL A 279 -19.76 7.16 -8.13
C VAL A 279 -20.50 8.49 -8.01
N THR A 280 -21.22 8.73 -6.91
CA THR A 280 -21.92 10.00 -6.67
C THR A 280 -20.96 11.19 -6.55
N TYR A 281 -19.68 10.95 -6.27
CA TYR A 281 -18.66 11.99 -6.17
C TYR A 281 -18.37 12.66 -7.51
N PHE A 282 -18.75 12.03 -8.64
CA PHE A 282 -18.69 12.67 -9.94
C PHE A 282 -19.43 14.02 -9.96
N TRP A 283 -20.55 14.11 -9.24
CA TRP A 283 -21.37 15.33 -9.16
C TRP A 283 -21.00 16.23 -7.98
N ILE A 284 -20.38 15.69 -6.93
CA ILE A 284 -20.06 16.42 -5.70
C ILE A 284 -18.70 17.11 -5.81
N LEU A 285 -17.69 16.40 -6.31
CA LEU A 285 -16.33 16.92 -6.42
C LEU A 285 -16.17 17.81 -7.66
N SER A 286 -15.40 18.88 -7.49
CA SER A 286 -14.93 19.68 -8.61
C SER A 286 -13.68 19.04 -9.21
N GLU A 287 -13.46 19.27 -10.50
CA GLU A 287 -12.25 18.80 -11.20
C GLU A 287 -11.01 19.63 -10.80
N SER A 288 -9.82 19.10 -11.08
CA SER A 288 -8.56 19.81 -10.88
C SER A 288 -8.47 21.06 -11.76
N VAL A 289 -8.25 22.22 -11.13
CA VAL A 289 -7.99 23.50 -11.81
C VAL A 289 -6.75 23.38 -12.68
N ARG A 290 -5.68 22.76 -12.17
CA ARG A 290 -4.42 22.57 -12.91
C ARG A 290 -4.63 21.74 -14.17
N TRP A 291 -5.42 20.66 -14.09
CA TRP A 291 -5.77 19.86 -15.26
C TRP A 291 -6.57 20.67 -16.27
N LEU A 292 -7.59 21.41 -15.83
CA LEU A 292 -8.43 22.23 -16.72
C LEU A 292 -7.60 23.27 -17.49
N LEU A 293 -6.68 23.96 -16.82
CA LEU A 293 -5.74 24.89 -17.45
C LEU A 293 -4.87 24.19 -18.51
N SER A 294 -4.29 23.03 -18.17
CA SER A 294 -3.49 22.25 -19.12
C SER A 294 -4.29 21.77 -20.34
N LYS A 295 -5.60 21.53 -20.19
CA LYS A 295 -6.51 21.20 -21.30
C LYS A 295 -7.07 22.40 -22.03
N GLY A 296 -6.86 23.62 -21.53
CA GLY A 296 -7.36 24.86 -22.13
C GLY A 296 -8.84 25.11 -21.84
N LYS A 297 -9.38 24.47 -20.81
CA LYS A 297 -10.74 24.64 -20.33
C LYS A 297 -10.78 25.79 -19.31
N PHE A 298 -10.48 27.00 -19.77
CA PHE A 298 -10.27 28.16 -18.89
C PHE A 298 -11.55 28.58 -18.16
N GLU A 299 -12.69 28.60 -18.84
CA GLU A 299 -13.98 28.97 -18.23
C GLU A 299 -14.35 28.05 -17.05
N GLU A 300 -14.22 26.72 -17.25
CA GLU A 300 -14.47 25.75 -16.17
C GLU A 300 -13.49 25.94 -15.00
N ALA A 301 -12.23 26.30 -15.27
CA ALA A 301 -11.21 26.53 -14.24
C ALA A 301 -11.53 27.79 -13.42
N GLU A 302 -11.94 28.88 -14.08
CA GLU A 302 -12.35 30.13 -13.44
C GLU A 302 -13.58 29.95 -12.56
N ASP A 303 -14.59 29.22 -13.03
CA ASP A 303 -15.80 28.92 -12.25
C ASP A 303 -15.48 28.20 -10.94
N ILE A 304 -14.54 27.24 -10.99
CA ILE A 304 -14.08 26.52 -9.80
C ILE A 304 -13.34 27.47 -8.87
N LEU A 305 -12.42 28.31 -9.38
CA LEU A 305 -11.69 29.28 -8.55
C LEU A 305 -12.64 30.29 -7.88
N LYS A 306 -13.64 30.80 -8.61
CA LYS A 306 -14.70 31.68 -8.06
C LYS A 306 -15.51 30.97 -6.98
N LYS A 307 -15.85 29.70 -7.17
CA LYS A 307 -16.52 28.86 -6.16
C LYS A 307 -15.67 28.69 -4.91
N VAL A 308 -14.36 28.47 -5.06
CA VAL A 308 -13.42 28.34 -3.93
C VAL A 308 -13.30 29.66 -3.18
N ALA A 309 -13.09 30.78 -3.88
CA ALA A 309 -12.99 32.12 -3.29
C ALA A 309 -14.26 32.48 -2.50
N LYS A 310 -15.45 32.25 -3.08
CA LYS A 310 -16.74 32.48 -2.41
C LYS A 310 -16.88 31.65 -1.13
N ARG A 311 -16.51 30.36 -1.16
CA ARG A 311 -16.61 29.48 0.01
C ARG A 311 -15.58 29.83 1.09
N ASN A 312 -14.41 30.31 0.69
CA ASN A 312 -13.35 30.76 1.58
C ASN A 312 -13.54 32.21 2.06
N ARG A 313 -14.59 32.90 1.61
CA ARG A 313 -14.88 34.32 1.91
C ARG A 313 -13.70 35.23 1.52
N ARG A 314 -13.18 34.98 0.31
CA ARG A 314 -12.11 35.75 -0.31
C ARG A 314 -12.57 36.35 -1.62
N GLU A 315 -11.91 37.43 -2.03
CA GLU A 315 -12.11 38.05 -3.33
C GLU A 315 -11.04 37.56 -4.30
N LEU A 316 -11.45 37.30 -5.53
CA LEU A 316 -10.61 36.84 -6.62
C LEU A 316 -10.66 37.91 -7.71
N SER A 317 -9.49 38.40 -8.12
CA SER A 317 -9.38 39.48 -9.10
C SER A 317 -9.53 38.94 -10.52
N ASP A 318 -10.41 39.53 -11.32
CA ASP A 318 -10.57 39.17 -12.73
C ASP A 318 -9.26 39.37 -13.52
N LYS A 319 -8.44 40.37 -13.16
CA LYS A 319 -7.12 40.59 -13.77
C LYS A 319 -6.15 39.44 -13.50
N SER A 320 -6.26 38.80 -12.33
CA SER A 320 -5.40 37.68 -11.97
C SER A 320 -5.82 36.41 -12.70
N LEU A 321 -7.13 36.23 -12.94
CA LEU A 321 -7.65 35.16 -13.80
C LEU A 321 -7.18 35.33 -15.26
N GLU A 322 -7.24 36.55 -15.80
CA GLU A 322 -6.71 36.86 -17.14
C GLU A 322 -5.21 36.56 -17.22
N ALA A 323 -4.42 37.00 -16.23
CA ALA A 323 -2.98 36.74 -16.17
C ALA A 323 -2.64 35.23 -16.07
N LEU A 324 -3.44 34.46 -15.33
CA LEU A 324 -3.32 33.01 -15.23
C LEU A 324 -3.62 32.32 -16.56
N ARG A 325 -4.62 32.81 -17.29
CA ARG A 325 -4.94 32.30 -18.63
C ARG A 325 -3.80 32.58 -19.61
N GLU A 326 -3.29 33.81 -19.63
CA GLU A 326 -2.15 34.17 -20.48
C GLU A 326 -0.90 33.33 -20.17
N SER A 327 -0.60 33.07 -18.89
CA SER A 327 0.55 32.26 -18.49
C SER A 327 0.41 30.80 -18.96
N ALA A 328 -0.77 30.20 -18.78
CA ALA A 328 -1.06 28.84 -19.22
C ALA A 328 -1.06 28.70 -20.76
N GLU A 329 -1.55 29.71 -21.50
CA GLU A 329 -1.47 29.72 -22.96
C GLU A 329 -0.03 29.84 -23.46
N ARG A 330 0.81 30.66 -22.80
CA ARG A 330 2.25 30.75 -23.11
C ARG A 330 2.96 29.42 -22.90
N GLU A 331 2.69 28.72 -21.80
CA GLU A 331 3.33 27.43 -21.49
C GLU A 331 3.07 26.38 -22.59
N LYS A 332 1.87 26.37 -23.17
CA LYS A 332 1.53 25.49 -24.31
C LYS A 332 2.27 25.83 -25.59
N LEU A 333 2.57 27.11 -25.82
CA LEU A 333 3.23 27.58 -27.03
C LEU A 333 4.75 27.41 -26.98
N THR A 334 5.32 27.29 -25.78
CA THR A 334 6.74 26.99 -25.59
C THR A 334 7.01 25.49 -25.75
N PRO A 335 7.69 25.04 -26.83
CA PRO A 335 8.08 23.65 -26.95
C PRO A 335 9.08 23.28 -25.84
N PRO A 336 9.01 22.06 -25.30
CA PRO A 336 9.99 21.60 -24.32
C PRO A 336 11.40 21.62 -24.94
N PRO A 337 12.45 21.95 -24.18
CA PRO A 337 13.81 21.96 -24.70
C PRO A 337 14.18 20.59 -25.28
N ALA A 338 14.83 20.57 -26.44
CA ALA A 338 15.36 19.33 -27.03
C ALA A 338 16.51 18.82 -26.16
N GLU A 339 16.31 17.67 -25.50
CA GLU A 339 17.30 17.08 -24.61
C GLU A 339 17.63 15.64 -24.97
N ALA A 340 18.81 15.21 -24.54
CA ALA A 340 19.22 13.82 -24.59
C ALA A 340 18.26 12.93 -23.78
N TRP A 341 18.06 11.70 -24.24
CA TRP A 341 17.19 10.74 -23.57
C TRP A 341 17.65 10.48 -22.11
N LEU A 342 16.71 10.51 -21.16
CA LEU A 342 16.98 10.45 -19.72
C LEU A 342 17.92 9.30 -19.29
N PRO A 343 17.76 8.04 -19.76
CA PRO A 343 18.67 6.95 -19.41
C PRO A 343 20.14 7.22 -19.79
N LEU A 344 20.37 7.87 -20.94
CA LEU A 344 21.73 8.21 -21.37
C LEU A 344 22.36 9.27 -20.46
N GLN A 345 21.57 10.23 -19.97
CA GLN A 345 22.02 11.23 -18.99
C GLN A 345 22.38 10.58 -17.66
N VAL A 346 21.56 9.62 -17.19
CA VAL A 346 21.82 8.87 -15.95
C VAL A 346 23.10 8.03 -16.06
N LEU A 347 23.29 7.30 -17.16
CA LEU A 347 24.49 6.47 -17.37
C LEU A 347 25.78 7.30 -17.43
N ARG A 348 25.70 8.56 -17.86
CA ARG A 348 26.85 9.47 -17.91
C ARG A 348 27.29 9.94 -16.53
N SER A 349 26.37 10.01 -15.56
CA SER A 349 26.63 10.45 -14.19
C SER A 349 26.82 9.27 -13.24
N ARG A 350 28.04 9.03 -12.75
CA ARG A 350 28.30 7.94 -11.79
C ARG A 350 27.54 8.11 -10.47
N VAL A 351 27.34 9.34 -10.01
CA VAL A 351 26.63 9.63 -8.76
C VAL A 351 25.14 9.35 -8.90
N ILE A 352 24.51 9.82 -9.98
CA ILE A 352 23.07 9.60 -10.22
C ILE A 352 22.81 8.14 -10.55
N LEU A 353 23.69 7.48 -11.30
CA LEU A 353 23.60 6.03 -11.54
C LEU A 353 23.66 5.25 -10.22
N SER A 354 24.60 5.57 -9.33
CA SER A 354 24.67 4.95 -8.00
C SER A 354 23.36 5.13 -7.22
N ARG A 355 22.80 6.34 -7.21
CA ARG A 355 21.48 6.61 -6.58
C ARG A 355 20.35 5.82 -7.22
N CYS A 356 20.36 5.65 -8.55
CA CYS A 356 19.37 4.85 -9.27
C CYS A 356 19.51 3.34 -9.00
N LEU A 357 20.69 2.86 -8.58
CA LEU A 357 20.88 1.47 -8.18
C LEU A 357 20.52 1.25 -6.70
N VAL A 358 20.82 2.22 -5.85
CA VAL A 358 20.66 2.11 -4.40
C VAL A 358 19.23 2.44 -3.94
N ALA A 359 18.62 3.51 -4.46
CA ALA A 359 17.28 3.91 -4.03
C ALA A 359 16.22 2.80 -4.21
N PRO A 360 16.18 2.04 -5.32
CA PRO A 360 15.26 0.91 -5.45
C PRO A 360 15.38 -0.14 -4.33
N VAL A 361 16.59 -0.38 -3.80
CA VAL A 361 16.78 -1.36 -2.71
C VAL A 361 16.07 -0.91 -1.43
N TRP A 362 16.12 0.39 -1.11
CA TRP A 362 15.38 0.96 0.02
C TRP A 362 13.88 0.86 -0.20
N TRP A 363 13.41 1.11 -1.42
CA TRP A 363 11.99 0.99 -1.75
C TRP A 363 11.48 -0.45 -1.70
N ILE A 364 12.27 -1.42 -2.18
CA ILE A 364 11.97 -2.86 -2.08
C ILE A 364 11.90 -3.23 -0.61
N THR A 365 12.90 -2.86 0.19
CA THR A 365 12.94 -3.16 1.62
C THR A 365 11.73 -2.54 2.34
N ASN A 366 11.49 -1.25 2.14
CA ASN A 366 10.40 -0.54 2.78
C ASN A 366 9.04 -1.18 2.48
N THR A 367 8.76 -1.47 1.22
CA THR A 367 7.48 -2.09 0.85
C THR A 367 7.37 -3.54 1.30
N LEU A 368 8.44 -4.34 1.18
CA LEU A 368 8.46 -5.73 1.65
C LEU A 368 8.17 -5.81 3.15
N VAL A 369 8.88 -5.03 3.96
CA VAL A 369 8.71 -5.04 5.42
C VAL A 369 7.36 -4.45 5.81
N TYR A 370 6.96 -3.32 5.21
CA TYR A 370 5.70 -2.66 5.53
C TYR A 370 4.48 -3.57 5.26
N TYR A 371 4.38 -4.14 4.06
CA TYR A 371 3.25 -5.02 3.72
C TYR A 371 3.40 -6.40 4.35
N GLY A 372 4.63 -6.94 4.41
CA GLY A 372 4.91 -8.25 5.01
C GLY A 372 4.53 -8.28 6.48
N MET A 373 4.80 -7.21 7.24
CA MET A 373 4.35 -7.12 8.62
C MET A 373 2.81 -6.98 8.73
N SER A 374 2.16 -6.25 7.84
CA SER A 374 0.69 -6.17 7.86
C SER A 374 0.03 -7.53 7.57
N ILE A 375 0.61 -8.33 6.67
CA ILE A 375 0.12 -9.66 6.30
C ILE A 375 0.37 -10.66 7.44
N ASN A 376 1.57 -10.65 8.03
CA ASN A 376 1.91 -11.60 9.09
C ASN A 376 1.24 -11.24 10.44
N ALA A 377 0.68 -10.04 10.60
CA ALA A 377 -0.05 -9.64 11.79
C ALA A 377 -1.21 -10.59 12.16
N VAL A 378 -1.89 -11.18 11.17
CA VAL A 378 -3.00 -12.12 11.40
C VAL A 378 -2.54 -13.53 11.80
N ASN A 379 -1.24 -13.82 11.66
CA ASN A 379 -0.63 -15.09 12.07
C ASN A 379 0.02 -15.01 13.46
N LEU A 380 0.06 -13.82 14.06
CA LEU A 380 0.53 -13.65 15.44
C LEU A 380 -0.41 -14.34 16.42
N SER A 381 0.14 -14.79 17.56
CA SER A 381 -0.64 -15.39 18.64
C SER A 381 -1.69 -14.41 19.20
N GLY A 382 -2.78 -14.95 19.74
CA GLY A 382 -3.91 -14.16 20.23
C GLY A 382 -4.96 -13.86 19.17
N ASN A 383 -5.63 -12.71 19.28
CA ASN A 383 -6.73 -12.37 18.39
C ASN A 383 -6.20 -11.69 17.11
N ARG A 384 -6.25 -12.40 15.98
CA ARG A 384 -5.81 -11.91 14.66
C ARG A 384 -6.39 -10.57 14.24
N TYR A 385 -7.66 -10.27 14.59
CA TYR A 385 -8.30 -9.01 14.23
C TYR A 385 -7.71 -7.85 15.04
N LEU A 386 -7.55 -8.02 16.35
CA LEU A 386 -6.92 -7.01 17.22
C LEU A 386 -5.45 -6.81 16.89
N ASN A 387 -4.74 -7.88 16.52
CA ASN A 387 -3.35 -7.80 16.07
C ASN A 387 -3.24 -6.93 14.81
N TYR A 388 -4.06 -7.18 13.79
CA TYR A 388 -4.11 -6.36 12.57
C TYR A 388 -4.50 -4.91 12.86
N VAL A 389 -5.53 -4.67 13.67
CA VAL A 389 -5.97 -3.32 14.07
C VAL A 389 -4.85 -2.57 14.77
N SER A 390 -4.12 -3.22 15.68
CA SER A 390 -3.00 -2.59 16.39
C SER A 390 -1.85 -2.23 15.44
N VAL A 391 -1.53 -3.15 14.52
CA VAL A 391 -0.51 -2.96 13.48
C VAL A 391 -0.87 -1.83 12.53
N ALA A 392 -2.14 -1.66 12.17
CA ALA A 392 -2.60 -0.53 11.35
C ALA A 392 -2.60 0.80 12.15
N ALA A 393 -3.06 0.76 13.41
CA ALA A 393 -3.14 1.95 14.25
C ALA A 393 -1.78 2.57 14.56
N VAL A 394 -0.74 1.74 14.74
CA VAL A 394 0.62 2.21 15.07
C VAL A 394 1.31 2.93 13.90
N GLU A 395 0.80 2.78 12.67
CA GLU A 395 1.30 3.51 11.50
C GLU A 395 1.06 5.02 11.62
N ILE A 396 -0.08 5.41 12.22
CA ILE A 396 -0.50 6.80 12.38
C ILE A 396 0.56 7.62 13.13
N PRO A 397 0.94 7.29 14.38
CA PRO A 397 2.00 8.03 15.06
C PRO A 397 3.34 7.94 14.32
N GLY A 398 3.64 6.84 13.63
CA GLY A 398 4.85 6.71 12.81
C GLY A 398 4.94 7.76 11.70
N TYR A 399 3.86 8.00 10.96
CA TYR A 399 3.81 9.01 9.90
C TYR A 399 4.04 10.42 10.43
N TRP A 400 3.41 10.77 11.56
CA TRP A 400 3.56 12.09 12.16
C TRP A 400 4.93 12.30 12.80
N THR A 401 5.51 11.26 13.40
CA THR A 401 6.90 11.30 13.88
C THR A 401 7.87 11.58 12.75
N ALA A 402 7.71 10.95 11.58
CA ALA A 402 8.56 11.24 10.42
C ALA A 402 8.51 12.73 10.06
N ILE A 403 7.30 13.30 9.92
CA ILE A 403 7.12 14.72 9.58
C ILE A 403 7.82 15.63 10.61
N LEU A 404 7.72 15.32 11.89
CA LEU A 404 8.34 16.12 12.95
C LEU A 404 9.87 16.00 12.99
N LEU A 405 10.42 14.82 12.69
CA LEU A 405 11.86 14.55 12.79
C LEU A 405 12.63 14.95 11.53
N LEU A 406 12.04 14.79 10.34
CA LEU A 406 12.75 15.04 9.07
C LEU A 406 13.28 16.47 8.98
N ASP A 407 12.51 17.46 9.43
CA ASP A 407 12.89 18.88 9.40
C ASP A 407 13.82 19.31 10.55
N ARG A 408 13.93 18.51 11.62
CA ARG A 408 14.77 18.84 12.79
C ARG A 408 16.10 18.11 12.81
N VAL A 409 16.09 16.82 12.50
CA VAL A 409 17.25 15.92 12.62
C VAL A 409 17.92 15.71 11.26
N GLY A 410 17.13 15.73 10.19
CA GLY A 410 17.58 15.47 8.82
C GLY A 410 17.08 14.13 8.29
N ARG A 411 17.13 13.96 6.97
CA ARG A 411 16.48 12.83 6.29
C ARG A 411 17.30 11.56 6.47
N LYS A 412 18.63 11.67 6.37
CA LYS A 412 19.56 10.53 6.40
C LYS A 412 19.64 9.87 7.80
N PRO A 413 19.87 10.61 8.91
CA PRO A 413 19.87 10.01 10.25
C PRO A 413 18.53 9.37 10.61
N VAL A 414 17.40 10.02 10.27
CA VAL A 414 16.07 9.49 10.56
C VAL A 414 15.86 8.15 9.87
N LEU A 415 16.22 8.03 8.58
CA LEU A 415 16.13 6.78 7.85
C LEU A 415 17.05 5.69 8.41
N ILE A 416 18.31 6.02 8.74
CA ILE A 416 19.26 5.05 9.30
C ILE A 416 18.75 4.52 10.64
N VAL A 417 18.37 5.41 11.56
CA VAL A 417 17.88 5.03 12.89
C VAL A 417 16.59 4.22 12.80
N ALA A 418 15.67 4.62 11.93
CA ALA A 418 14.42 3.88 11.77
C ALA A 418 14.66 2.48 11.15
N TYR A 419 15.46 2.35 10.09
CA TYR A 419 15.75 1.03 9.55
C TYR A 419 16.50 0.12 10.54
N THR A 420 17.50 0.63 11.26
CA THR A 420 18.23 -0.19 12.25
C THR A 420 17.35 -0.55 13.44
N PHE A 421 16.50 0.35 13.91
CA PHE A 421 15.54 0.07 14.98
C PHE A 421 14.49 -0.96 14.54
N CYS A 422 13.96 -0.85 13.32
CA CYS A 422 13.11 -1.86 12.71
C CYS A 422 13.80 -3.22 12.66
N ALA A 423 15.06 -3.28 12.21
CA ALA A 423 15.82 -4.52 12.15
C ALA A 423 16.04 -5.14 13.53
N ALA A 424 16.41 -4.34 14.53
CA ALA A 424 16.56 -4.80 15.91
C ALA A 424 15.26 -5.42 16.42
N CYS A 425 14.12 -4.76 16.22
CA CYS A 425 12.81 -5.29 16.61
C CYS A 425 12.48 -6.61 15.89
N GLN A 426 12.77 -6.71 14.59
CA GLN A 426 12.50 -7.93 13.82
C GLN A 426 13.38 -9.11 14.25
N PHE A 427 14.67 -8.89 14.54
CA PHE A 427 15.53 -9.94 15.09
C PHE A 427 15.14 -10.32 16.51
N THR A 428 14.82 -9.33 17.37
CA THR A 428 14.30 -9.62 18.71
C THR A 428 13.02 -10.44 18.65
N PHE A 429 12.10 -10.11 17.74
CA PHE A 429 10.87 -10.88 17.54
C PHE A 429 11.16 -12.31 17.05
N ALA A 430 12.11 -12.48 16.11
CA ALA A 430 12.47 -13.79 15.55
C ALA A 430 13.05 -14.77 16.59
N PHE A 431 13.78 -14.26 17.58
CA PHE A 431 14.46 -15.06 18.60
C PHE A 431 13.84 -14.91 19.99
N LEU A 432 12.61 -14.37 20.06
CA LEU A 432 11.91 -14.23 21.33
C LEU A 432 11.48 -15.61 21.83
N PRO A 433 11.78 -15.99 23.10
CA PRO A 433 11.32 -17.26 23.65
C PRO A 433 9.79 -17.35 23.64
N GLU A 434 9.24 -18.54 23.36
CA GLU A 434 7.78 -18.77 23.36
C GLU A 434 7.12 -18.42 24.71
N ASP A 435 7.87 -18.55 25.81
CA ASP A 435 7.43 -18.24 27.17
C ASP A 435 7.39 -16.73 27.48
N ALA A 436 7.89 -15.86 26.60
CA ALA A 436 7.98 -14.42 26.85
C ALA A 436 6.62 -13.69 26.92
N GLY A 437 5.52 -14.41 26.61
CA GLY A 437 4.15 -13.91 26.67
C GLY A 437 3.72 -13.16 25.40
N SER A 438 2.50 -13.42 24.95
CA SER A 438 1.93 -12.87 23.71
C SER A 438 1.98 -11.33 23.65
N GLY A 439 1.79 -10.65 24.79
CA GLY A 439 1.87 -9.19 24.88
C GLY A 439 3.25 -8.61 24.57
N ALA A 440 4.33 -9.27 25.01
CA ALA A 440 5.70 -8.81 24.72
C ALA A 440 6.03 -8.97 23.23
N SER A 441 5.66 -10.12 22.64
CA SER A 441 5.85 -10.38 21.21
C SER A 441 5.13 -9.34 20.34
N LEU A 442 3.88 -9.01 20.69
CA LEU A 442 3.10 -7.98 20.00
C LEU A 442 3.72 -6.60 20.18
N ALA A 443 4.17 -6.24 21.39
CA ALA A 443 4.81 -4.95 21.63
C ALA A 443 6.06 -4.74 20.77
N VAL A 444 6.95 -5.75 20.68
CA VAL A 444 8.14 -5.70 19.82
C VAL A 444 7.75 -5.61 18.34
N TYR A 445 6.72 -6.34 17.93
CA TYR A 445 6.20 -6.29 16.57
C TYR A 445 5.66 -4.90 16.20
N LEU A 446 4.91 -4.28 17.11
CA LEU A 446 4.36 -2.93 16.93
C LEU A 446 5.45 -1.86 16.91
N LEU A 447 6.51 -1.99 17.69
CA LEU A 447 7.67 -1.09 17.63
C LEU A 447 8.39 -1.18 16.27
N GLY A 448 8.55 -2.39 15.73
CA GLY A 448 9.07 -2.59 14.37
C GLY A 448 8.16 -1.96 13.32
N LYS A 449 6.84 -2.16 13.43
CA LYS A 449 5.84 -1.62 12.51
C LYS A 449 5.79 -0.08 12.54
N TYR A 450 5.84 0.50 13.73
CA TYR A 450 5.96 1.94 13.93
C TYR A 450 7.19 2.48 13.21
N SER A 451 8.32 1.80 13.36
CA SER A 451 9.58 2.20 12.76
C SER A 451 9.54 2.18 11.23
N ILE A 452 8.98 1.13 10.63
CA ILE A 452 8.84 1.08 9.17
C ILE A 452 7.80 2.10 8.66
N ALA A 453 6.81 2.49 9.46
CA ALA A 453 5.92 3.60 9.10
C ALA A 453 6.67 4.95 9.05
N VAL A 454 7.63 5.19 9.97
CA VAL A 454 8.53 6.36 9.91
C VAL A 454 9.37 6.33 8.63
N VAL A 455 9.93 5.15 8.30
CA VAL A 455 10.68 4.93 7.06
C VAL A 455 9.82 5.22 5.84
N MET A 456 8.59 4.70 5.78
CA MET A 456 7.68 4.86 4.65
C MET A 456 7.52 6.34 4.27
N THR A 457 7.20 7.21 5.22
CA THR A 457 7.10 8.66 4.94
C THR A 457 8.46 9.26 4.56
N SER A 458 9.53 8.87 5.25
CA SER A 458 10.87 9.44 5.08
C SER A 458 11.50 9.08 3.72
N VAL A 459 11.30 7.86 3.23
CA VAL A 459 11.82 7.39 1.92
C VAL A 459 11.19 8.17 0.78
N TYR A 460 9.90 8.52 0.87
CA TYR A 460 9.23 9.33 -0.15
C TYR A 460 9.87 10.72 -0.25
N VAL A 461 10.06 11.40 0.88
CA VAL A 461 10.68 12.73 0.93
C VAL A 461 12.13 12.67 0.47
N TYR A 462 12.91 11.76 1.04
CA TYR A 462 14.35 11.66 0.75
C TYR A 462 14.63 11.31 -0.71
N THR A 463 13.88 10.38 -1.30
CA THR A 463 14.03 10.02 -2.72
C THR A 463 13.72 11.22 -3.62
N ALA A 464 12.69 12.02 -3.28
CA ALA A 464 12.34 13.21 -4.04
C ALA A 464 13.45 14.28 -3.96
N GLU A 465 14.03 14.52 -2.79
CA GLU A 465 15.09 15.51 -2.60
C GLU A 465 16.44 15.10 -3.22
N LEU A 466 16.68 13.79 -3.37
CA LEU A 466 17.94 13.24 -3.89
C LEU A 466 18.10 13.37 -5.41
N PHE A 467 16.99 13.50 -6.14
CA PHE A 467 16.97 13.58 -7.60
C PHE A 467 16.76 15.01 -8.12
N PRO A 468 17.36 15.37 -9.28
CA PRO A 468 17.28 16.71 -9.85
C PRO A 468 15.84 17.08 -10.20
N THR A 469 15.39 18.30 -9.86
CA THR A 469 14.03 18.80 -10.01
C THR A 469 13.44 18.47 -11.38
N ARG A 470 14.21 18.67 -12.45
CA ARG A 470 13.81 18.40 -13.84
C ARG A 470 13.42 16.95 -14.13
N HIS A 471 14.09 15.98 -13.49
CA HIS A 471 13.86 14.55 -13.69
C HIS A 471 13.38 13.83 -12.42
N ARG A 472 13.11 14.59 -11.35
CA ARG A 472 12.76 14.09 -10.01
C ARG A 472 11.61 13.12 -10.09
N HIS A 473 10.53 13.51 -10.76
CA HIS A 473 9.33 12.67 -10.87
C HIS A 473 9.63 11.33 -11.57
N SER A 474 10.41 11.34 -12.66
CA SER A 474 10.71 10.13 -13.42
C SER A 474 11.63 9.17 -12.63
N LEU A 475 12.69 9.69 -12.01
CA LEU A 475 13.64 8.89 -11.24
C LEU A 475 13.04 8.39 -9.92
N PHE A 476 12.22 9.22 -9.26
CA PHE A 476 11.41 8.82 -8.11
C PHE A 476 10.44 7.70 -8.49
N ALA A 477 9.69 7.87 -9.59
CA ALA A 477 8.74 6.88 -10.06
C ALA A 477 9.44 5.56 -10.39
N PHE A 478 10.62 5.60 -11.02
CA PHE A 478 11.44 4.41 -11.26
C PHE A 478 11.78 3.68 -9.96
N ALA A 479 12.33 4.38 -8.96
CA ALA A 479 12.69 3.77 -7.68
C ALA A 479 11.47 3.17 -6.96
N SER A 480 10.35 3.89 -6.95
CA SER A 480 9.08 3.43 -6.36
C SER A 480 8.50 2.21 -7.08
N MET A 481 8.54 2.21 -8.42
CA MET A 481 8.04 1.10 -9.25
C MET A 481 8.85 -0.18 -9.05
N VAL A 482 10.19 -0.09 -9.05
CA VAL A 482 11.03 -1.25 -8.71
C VAL A 482 10.80 -1.68 -7.26
N GLY A 483 10.55 -0.71 -6.38
CA GLY A 483 10.08 -0.93 -5.01
C GLY A 483 8.92 -1.90 -4.90
N ARG A 484 7.95 -1.85 -5.81
CA ARG A 484 6.76 -2.71 -5.79
C ARG A 484 7.08 -4.21 -5.85
N LEU A 485 8.27 -4.61 -6.29
CA LEU A 485 8.74 -5.99 -6.15
C LEU A 485 8.67 -6.47 -4.69
N GLY A 486 8.99 -5.61 -3.72
CA GLY A 486 8.86 -5.91 -2.30
C GLY A 486 7.42 -6.17 -1.89
N SER A 487 6.46 -5.37 -2.37
CA SER A 487 5.03 -5.63 -2.11
C SER A 487 4.52 -6.89 -2.81
N ILE A 488 5.03 -7.25 -3.99
CA ILE A 488 4.63 -8.45 -4.74
C ILE A 488 5.10 -9.72 -4.02
N THR A 489 6.28 -9.67 -3.40
CA THR A 489 6.84 -10.81 -2.66
C THR A 489 6.35 -10.90 -1.22
N ALA A 490 5.85 -9.81 -0.62
CA ALA A 490 5.37 -9.81 0.77
C ALA A 490 4.30 -10.88 1.07
N PRO A 491 3.28 -11.11 0.21
CA PRO A 491 2.28 -12.18 0.41
C PRO A 491 2.84 -13.60 0.36
N LEU A 492 4.05 -13.81 -0.17
CA LEU A 492 4.73 -15.11 -0.19
C LEU A 492 5.39 -15.44 1.16
N THR A 493 5.52 -14.46 2.05
CA THR A 493 6.23 -14.64 3.32
C THR A 493 5.63 -15.72 4.25
N PRO A 494 4.30 -15.92 4.35
CA PRO A 494 3.75 -17.03 5.12
C PRO A 494 4.12 -18.40 4.54
N ALA A 495 4.14 -18.55 3.20
CA ALA A 495 4.58 -19.79 2.56
C ALA A 495 6.07 -20.07 2.83
N LEU A 496 6.91 -19.04 2.78
CA LEU A 496 8.33 -19.15 3.13
C LEU A 496 8.55 -19.53 4.61
N ALA A 497 7.69 -19.04 5.51
CA ALA A 497 7.74 -19.41 6.93
C ALA A 497 7.48 -20.91 7.15
N GLN A 498 6.55 -21.49 6.39
CA GLN A 498 6.20 -22.90 6.51
C GLN A 498 7.26 -23.84 5.90
N GLU A 499 7.82 -23.48 4.74
CA GLU A 499 8.77 -24.35 4.02
C GLU A 499 10.20 -24.29 4.56
N VAL A 500 10.63 -23.12 5.04
CA VAL A 500 12.03 -22.90 5.44
C VAL A 500 12.17 -23.00 6.95
N TRP A 501 11.55 -22.07 7.67
CA TRP A 501 11.65 -21.91 9.13
C TRP A 501 10.69 -20.80 9.58
N GLU A 502 9.95 -21.02 10.67
CA GLU A 502 8.86 -20.11 11.06
C GLU A 502 9.30 -18.65 11.30
N PRO A 503 10.39 -18.34 12.02
CA PRO A 503 10.95 -16.98 12.14
C PRO A 503 11.63 -16.40 10.89
N PHE A 504 11.71 -17.14 9.77
CA PHE A 504 12.42 -16.71 8.56
C PHE A 504 11.95 -15.36 8.00
N PRO A 505 10.64 -15.05 7.90
CA PRO A 505 10.19 -13.73 7.43
C PRO A 505 10.73 -12.57 8.26
N SER A 506 10.75 -12.72 9.59
CA SER A 506 11.25 -11.68 10.49
C SER A 506 12.75 -11.46 10.31
N VAL A 507 13.53 -12.54 10.19
CA VAL A 507 14.97 -12.45 9.87
C VAL A 507 15.19 -11.78 8.51
N LEU A 508 14.42 -12.18 7.49
CA LEU A 508 14.47 -11.58 6.15
C LEU A 508 14.21 -10.07 6.20
N PHE A 509 13.15 -9.64 6.90
CA PHE A 509 12.81 -8.23 7.08
C PHE A 509 13.93 -7.45 7.78
N GLY A 510 14.49 -8.01 8.87
CA GLY A 510 15.60 -7.40 9.60
C GLY A 510 16.87 -7.27 8.77
N SER A 511 17.22 -8.30 7.99
CA SER A 511 18.41 -8.29 7.11
C SER A 511 18.30 -7.24 6.00
N PHE A 512 17.14 -7.15 5.32
CA PHE A 512 16.92 -6.14 4.29
C PHE A 512 16.91 -4.72 4.88
N ALA A 513 16.33 -4.53 6.06
CA ALA A 513 16.35 -3.26 6.78
C ALA A 513 17.80 -2.82 7.13
N LEU A 514 18.64 -3.71 7.67
CA LEU A 514 20.06 -3.40 7.91
C LEU A 514 20.83 -3.08 6.63
N ALA A 515 20.60 -3.86 5.56
CA ALA A 515 21.24 -3.61 4.28
C ALA A 515 20.84 -2.23 3.73
N SER A 516 19.57 -1.85 3.84
CA SER A 516 19.10 -0.51 3.45
C SER A 516 19.71 0.60 4.30
N ALA A 517 19.80 0.43 5.62
CA ALA A 517 20.46 1.39 6.50
C ALA A 517 21.94 1.60 6.12
N ALA A 518 22.66 0.52 5.82
CA ALA A 518 24.04 0.59 5.37
C ALA A 518 24.17 1.31 4.00
N LEU A 519 23.27 1.02 3.07
CA LEU A 519 23.25 1.66 1.76
C LEU A 519 22.92 3.17 1.84
N ILE A 520 22.08 3.61 2.77
CA ILE A 520 21.80 5.03 3.02
C ILE A 520 23.06 5.80 3.43
N LEU A 521 24.04 5.15 4.06
CA LEU A 521 25.32 5.81 4.39
C LEU A 521 26.07 6.30 3.15
N THR A 522 25.84 5.67 1.99
CA THR A 522 26.48 6.01 0.72
C THR A 522 25.91 7.25 0.04
N THR A 523 24.76 7.77 0.50
CA THR A 523 24.10 8.95 -0.08
C THR A 523 24.25 10.20 0.81
N PRO A 524 24.17 11.42 0.25
CA PRO A 524 24.33 12.65 1.01
C PRO A 524 23.11 12.97 1.88
N GLU A 525 23.31 13.78 2.92
CA GLU A 525 22.19 14.42 3.63
C GLU A 525 21.56 15.52 2.74
N THR A 526 20.25 15.70 2.84
CA THR A 526 19.49 16.68 2.04
C THR A 526 18.95 17.84 2.89
N LEU A 527 18.92 17.69 4.23
CA LEU A 527 18.49 18.77 5.13
C LEU A 527 19.28 20.06 4.91
N GLY A 528 18.55 21.17 4.76
CA GLY A 528 19.16 22.50 4.61
C GLY A 528 19.87 22.73 3.27
N THR A 529 19.78 21.79 2.34
CA THR A 529 20.34 21.95 0.99
C THR A 529 19.32 22.55 0.03
N THR A 530 19.79 23.35 -0.92
CA THR A 530 18.96 23.78 -2.05
C THR A 530 18.67 22.59 -2.95
N LEU A 531 17.41 22.39 -3.31
CA LEU A 531 17.01 21.30 -4.19
C LEU A 531 17.77 21.39 -5.52
N PRO A 532 18.37 20.28 -6.00
CA PRO A 532 19.19 20.32 -7.20
C PRO A 532 18.28 20.50 -8.42
N ASP A 533 18.52 21.51 -9.25
CA ASP A 533 17.70 21.71 -10.46
C ASP A 533 18.25 20.93 -11.66
N THR A 534 19.58 20.84 -11.75
CA THR A 534 20.28 20.11 -12.83
C THR A 534 20.95 18.82 -12.33
N MET A 535 21.31 17.95 -13.27
CA MET A 535 22.10 16.74 -12.98
C MET A 535 23.44 17.10 -12.30
N ALA A 536 24.09 18.20 -12.69
CA ALA A 536 25.34 18.66 -12.09
C ALA A 536 25.15 19.14 -10.65
N ASP A 537 24.06 19.86 -10.35
CA ASP A 537 23.73 20.26 -8.98
C ASP A 537 23.49 19.02 -8.09
N ALA A 538 22.81 18.02 -8.65
CA ALA A 538 22.55 16.78 -7.96
C ALA A 538 23.85 15.99 -7.68
N GLU A 539 24.85 16.03 -8.57
CA GLU A 539 26.19 15.48 -8.34
C GLU A 539 26.91 16.22 -7.20
N ASN A 540 26.85 17.54 -7.19
CA ASN A 540 27.51 18.40 -6.21
C ASN A 540 26.93 18.31 -4.78
N LEU A 541 25.71 17.76 -4.62
CA LEU A 541 25.21 17.39 -3.28
C LEU A 541 26.13 16.40 -2.56
N ALA A 542 26.91 15.60 -3.29
CA ALA A 542 27.82 14.62 -2.68
C ALA A 542 29.13 15.22 -2.15
N THR A 543 29.54 16.41 -2.61
CA THR A 543 30.82 17.04 -2.25
C THR A 543 30.72 17.99 -1.07
N LYS A 544 29.52 18.45 -0.69
CA LYS A 544 29.26 19.13 0.58
C LYS A 544 29.11 18.10 1.70
N ARG A 545 30.23 17.53 2.15
CA ARG A 545 30.28 16.65 3.33
C ARG A 545 30.34 17.42 4.63
#